data_AF-A0A531LJT8-F1
#
_entry.id   AF-A0A531LJT8-F1
#
_cell.length_a   1.000
_cell.length_b   1.000
_cell.length_c   1.000
_cell.angle_alpha   90.00
_cell.angle_beta   90.00
_cell.angle_gamma   90.00
#
_symmetry.space_group_name_H-M   'P 1'
#
loop_
_entity.id
_entity.type
_entity.pdbx_description
1 polymer ?
#
loop_
_entity_poly.entity_id
_entity_poly.type
_entity_poly.pdbx_seq_one_letter_code
_entity_poly.pdbx_strand_id
1 'polypeptide(L)' 'KTDFAALASGADHGPVRIVANLPYNIGTELLVRWLTVPNWPPFYASMTLMFQREVAQRIVAAPDSDAYGRLGVLA' A
#
# COMPACT_ATOMS: atom_id res chain seq x y z
N LYS A 1 -0.19 18.78 3.72
CA LYS A 1 -0.05 17.33 3.45
C LYS A 1 1.15 17.18 2.53
N THR A 2 2.14 16.34 2.86
CA THR A 2 3.38 16.23 2.06
C THR A 2 3.08 15.64 0.69
N ASP A 3 3.60 16.28 -0.37
CA ASP A 3 3.51 15.78 -1.74
C ASP A 3 4.71 14.88 -2.03
N PHE A 4 4.53 13.57 -1.83
CA PHE A 4 5.57 12.57 -2.08
C PHE A 4 5.86 12.39 -3.57
N ALA A 5 4.91 12.68 -4.45
CA ALA A 5 5.11 12.56 -5.89
C ALA A 5 6.04 13.68 -6.40
N ALA A 6 5.86 14.90 -5.89
CA ALA A 6 6.76 16.01 -6.18
C ALA A 6 8.19 15.79 -5.64
N LEU A 7 8.33 15.13 -4.48
CA LEU A 7 9.65 14.77 -3.93
C LEU A 7 10.34 13.66 -4.75
N ALA A 8 9.55 12.76 -5.33
CA ALA A 8 10.03 11.63 -6.12
C ALA A 8 10.45 11.96 -7.55
N SER A 9 9.98 13.09 -8.11
CA SER A 9 10.06 13.38 -9.55
C SER A 9 11.40 13.95 -10.05
N GLY A 10 12.44 14.01 -9.22
CA GLY A 10 13.75 14.49 -9.67
C GLY A 10 14.37 13.54 -10.71
N ALA A 11 14.96 14.10 -11.76
CA ALA A 11 15.43 13.37 -12.95
C ALA A 11 16.50 12.29 -12.71
N ASP A 12 17.16 12.30 -11.55
CA ASP A 12 18.25 11.37 -11.20
C ASP A 12 17.81 10.17 -10.35
N HIS A 13 16.54 10.09 -9.96
CA HIS A 13 16.05 9.03 -9.07
C HIS A 13 15.50 7.85 -9.89
N GLY A 14 16.02 6.65 -9.63
CA GLY A 14 15.45 5.41 -10.17
C GLY A 14 14.03 5.13 -9.62
N PRO A 15 13.42 3.97 -9.98
CA PRO A 15 12.05 3.67 -9.58
C PRO A 15 11.84 3.74 -8.06
N VAL A 16 10.84 4.50 -7.63
CA VAL A 16 10.51 4.72 -6.22
C VAL A 16 9.91 3.46 -5.60
N ARG A 17 10.33 3.12 -4.38
CA ARG A 17 9.82 1.97 -3.62
C ARG A 17 9.45 2.40 -2.21
N ILE A 18 8.28 1.97 -1.74
CA ILE A 18 7.83 2.24 -0.37
C ILE A 18 8.19 1.05 0.51
N VAL A 19 8.95 1.30 1.59
CA VAL A 19 9.28 0.28 2.59
C VAL A 19 8.92 0.82 3.96
N ALA A 20 8.01 0.14 4.67
CA ALA A 20 7.52 0.64 5.96
C ALA A 20 7.06 -0.48 6.90
N ASN A 21 7.33 -0.30 8.19
CA ASN A 21 6.64 -1.01 9.25
C ASN A 21 5.47 -0.16 9.75
N LEU A 22 4.25 -0.61 9.50
CA LEU A 22 3.08 0.22 9.73
C LEU A 22 2.55 0.02 11.16
N PRO A 23 2.17 1.11 11.87
CA PRO A 23 1.51 0.99 13.16
C PRO A 23 0.17 0.27 13.02
N TYR A 24 -0.15 -0.59 13.98
CA TYR A 24 -1.32 -1.48 13.95
C TYR A 24 -2.66 -0.76 13.78
N ASN A 25 -2.77 0.47 14.29
CA ASN A 25 -4.01 1.24 14.30
C ASN A 25 -4.28 1.99 12.99
N ILE A 26 -3.25 2.22 12.14
CA ILE A 26 -3.39 3.02 10.91
C ILE A 26 -2.87 2.33 9.65
N GLY A 27 -2.26 1.15 9.75
CA GLY A 27 -1.64 0.47 8.61
C GLY A 27 -2.60 0.20 7.45
N THR A 28 -3.80 -0.28 7.77
CA THR A 28 -4.86 -0.52 6.78
C THR A 28 -5.28 0.76 6.07
N GLU A 29 -5.41 1.87 6.79
CA GLU A 29 -5.79 3.15 6.20
C GLU A 29 -4.70 3.67 5.25
N LEU A 30 -3.43 3.55 5.65
CA LEU A 30 -2.29 3.94 4.82
C LEU A 30 -2.22 3.11 3.53
N LEU A 31 -2.40 1.79 3.62
CA LEU A 31 -2.46 0.91 2.45
C LEU A 31 -3.55 1.35 1.47
N VAL A 32 -4.78 1.55 1.95
CA VAL A 32 -5.89 1.99 1.11
C VAL A 32 -5.57 3.31 0.42
N ARG A 33 -5.03 4.29 1.16
CA ARG A 33 -4.65 5.59 0.59
C ARG A 33 -3.60 5.48 -0.51
N TRP A 34 -2.66 4.54 -0.40
CA TRP A 34 -1.67 4.32 -1.45
C TRP A 34 -2.27 3.60 -2.67
N LEU A 35 -3.15 2.62 -2.47
CA LEU A 35 -3.80 1.88 -3.56
C LEU A 35 -4.85 2.71 -4.32
N THR A 36 -5.48 3.69 -3.66
CA THR A 36 -6.56 4.51 -4.24
C THR A 36 -6.11 5.94 -4.56
N VAL A 37 -4.87 6.14 -5.02
CA VAL A 37 -4.41 7.46 -5.43
C VAL A 37 -5.23 7.97 -6.64
N PRO A 38 -5.50 9.28 -6.76
CA PRO A 38 -6.33 9.82 -7.85
C PRO A 38 -5.75 9.58 -9.25
N ASN A 39 -4.42 9.62 -9.37
CA ASN A 39 -3.71 9.44 -10.63
C ASN A 39 -3.09 8.05 -10.67
N TRP A 40 -3.51 7.23 -11.62
CA TRP A 40 -2.99 5.90 -11.86
C TRP A 40 -2.32 5.85 -13.25
N PRO A 41 -1.11 5.29 -13.40
CA PRO A 41 -0.31 4.58 -12.39
C PRO A 41 0.25 5.48 -11.27
N PRO A 42 0.49 4.94 -10.06
CA PRO A 42 1.01 5.72 -8.94
C PRO A 42 2.48 6.12 -9.15
N PHE A 43 2.98 7.08 -8.37
CA PHE A 43 4.37 7.56 -8.46
C PHE A 43 5.42 6.52 -7.99
N TYR A 44 4.99 5.43 -7.36
CA TYR A 44 5.85 4.36 -6.84
C TYR A 44 5.74 3.09 -7.69
N ALA A 45 6.83 2.34 -7.79
CA ALA A 45 6.92 1.09 -8.54
C ALA A 45 6.54 -0.13 -7.71
N SER A 46 6.81 -0.14 -6.39
CA SER A 46 6.46 -1.25 -5.49
C SER A 46 6.32 -0.81 -4.05
N MET A 47 5.65 -1.65 -3.25
CA MET A 47 5.53 -1.48 -1.80
C MET A 47 5.94 -2.77 -1.07
N THR A 48 6.75 -2.66 -0.02
CA THR A 48 7.09 -3.74 0.92
C THR A 48 6.70 -3.28 2.32
N LEU A 49 5.61 -3.82 2.83
CA LEU A 49 4.95 -3.32 4.04
C LEU A 49 4.87 -4.43 5.09
N MET A 50 5.14 -4.08 6.35
CA MET A 50 4.91 -4.99 7.48
C MET A 50 3.58 -4.67 8.16
N PHE A 51 2.79 -5.71 8.38
CA PHE A 51 1.51 -5.69 9.08
C PHE A 51 1.50 -6.74 10.20
N GLN A 52 0.52 -6.64 11.10
CA GLN A 52 0.15 -7.77 11.95
C GLN A 52 -0.30 -8.95 11.07
N ARG A 53 -0.03 -10.16 11.55
CA ARG A 53 -0.21 -11.39 10.76
C ARG A 53 -1.63 -11.55 10.22
N GLU A 54 -2.64 -11.30 11.05
CA GLU A 54 -4.05 -11.43 10.67
C GLU A 54 -4.47 -10.39 9.64
N VAL A 55 -3.85 -9.20 9.65
CA VAL A 55 -4.10 -8.16 8.64
C VAL A 55 -3.45 -8.58 7.31
N ALA A 56 -2.21 -9.07 7.33
CA ALA A 56 -1.55 -9.59 6.14
C ALA A 56 -2.35 -10.72 5.49
N GLN A 57 -2.88 -11.65 6.30
CA GLN A 57 -3.73 -12.75 5.82
C GLN A 57 -4.99 -12.27 5.09
N ARG A 58 -5.62 -11.18 5.55
CA ARG A 58 -6.78 -10.59 4.88
C ARG A 58 -6.42 -9.86 3.58
N ILE A 59 -5.22 -9.27 3.51
CA ILE A 59 -4.73 -8.58 2.30
C ILE A 59 -4.49 -9.58 1.18
N VAL A 60 -3.88 -10.74 1.49
CA VAL A 60 -3.56 -11.77 0.48
C VAL A 60 -4.64 -12.84 0.32
N ALA A 61 -5.82 -12.63 0.92
CA ALA A 61 -6.89 -13.61 0.90
C ALA A 61 -7.42 -13.81 -0.51
N ALA A 62 -7.51 -15.05 -0.97
CA ALA A 62 -8.17 -15.39 -2.22
C ALA A 62 -9.71 -15.36 -2.05
N PRO A 63 -10.46 -15.16 -3.15
CA PRO A 63 -11.91 -15.39 -3.15
C PRO A 63 -12.27 -16.76 -2.57
N ASP A 64 -13.45 -16.85 -1.94
CA ASP A 64 -13.97 -18.04 -1.26
C ASP A 64 -13.17 -18.51 -0.02
N SER A 65 -12.23 -17.71 0.49
CA SER A 65 -11.59 -17.95 1.79
C SER A 65 -12.26 -17.17 2.92
N ASP A 66 -12.23 -17.71 4.14
CA ASP A 66 -12.81 -17.07 5.34
C ASP A 66 -12.22 -15.68 5.65
N ALA A 67 -10.96 -15.45 5.25
CA ALA A 67 -10.28 -14.17 5.44
C ALA A 67 -10.59 -13.16 4.33
N TYR A 68 -11.30 -13.57 3.27
CA TYR A 68 -11.65 -12.71 2.15
C TYR A 68 -12.68 -11.65 2.56
N GLY A 69 -12.46 -10.43 2.10
CA GLY A 69 -13.31 -9.30 2.43
C GLY A 69 -12.74 -8.03 1.85
N ARG A 70 -13.08 -6.87 2.44
CA ARG A 70 -12.72 -5.56 1.88
C ARG A 70 -11.24 -5.39 1.53
N LEU A 71 -10.34 -5.97 2.32
CA LEU A 71 -8.90 -5.85 2.06
C LEU A 71 -8.42 -6.74 0.92
N GLY A 72 -8.90 -7.98 0.81
CA GLY A 72 -8.57 -8.86 -0.30
C GLY A 72 -9.19 -8.44 -1.64
N VAL A 73 -10.22 -7.59 -1.63
CA VAL A 73 -10.77 -6.98 -2.86
C VAL A 73 -9.89 -5.80 -3.33
N LEU A 74 -9.29 -5.07 -2.40
CA LEU A 74 -8.58 -3.83 -2.70
C LEU A 74 -7.11 -4.04 -3.10
N ALA A 75 -6.48 -5.11 -2.60
CA ALA A 75 -5.07 -5.41 -2.79
C ALA A 75 -4.87 -6.54 -3.81
#